data_AF-A0A957JX79-F1
#
_entry.id   AF-A0A957JX79-F1
#
_cell.length_a   1.000
_cell.length_b   1.000
_cell.length_c   1.000
_cell.angle_alpha   90.00
_cell.angle_beta   90.00
_cell.angle_gamma   90.00
#
_symmetry.space_group_name_H-M   'P 1'
#
loop_
_entity.id
_entity.type
_entity.pdbx_description
1 polymer ?
#
loop_
_entity_poly.entity_id
_entity_poly.type
_entity_poly.pdbx_seq_one_letter_code
_entity_poly.pdbx_strand_id
1 'polypeptide(L)'
;MTTQILVSPAKQFLAQVIRADALYCAAGGVGALVLAGPISRWLGLAGTGYVLGLGVVLLLYAAELFWLTRAGQASTALGWATVVMNMLWIDGTILLLLTDWLPLEPAGRWLLILVGAGVAIFGLAQAYATWQLRGESR
;
A
#
# COMPACT_ATOMS: atom_id res chain seq x y z
N MET A 1 4.95 17.40 -38.30
CA MET A 1 3.98 17.62 -37.20
C MET A 1 4.18 16.50 -36.19
N THR A 2 4.81 16.78 -35.06
CA THR A 2 5.06 15.81 -34.00
C THR A 2 3.93 15.93 -32.99
N THR A 3 2.98 14.99 -33.01
CA THR A 3 1.91 14.92 -32.02
C THR A 3 2.54 14.56 -30.67
N GLN A 4 2.85 15.56 -29.85
CA GLN A 4 3.16 15.30 -28.44
C GLN A 4 1.89 14.79 -27.78
N ILE A 5 1.88 13.52 -27.42
CA ILE A 5 0.87 12.95 -26.52
C ILE A 5 1.15 13.56 -25.15
N LEU A 6 0.52 14.69 -24.85
CA LEU A 6 0.55 15.28 -23.51
C LEU A 6 -0.20 14.33 -22.57
N VAL A 7 0.53 13.55 -21.78
CA VAL A 7 -0.05 12.70 -20.74
C VAL A 7 -0.68 13.62 -19.70
N SER A 8 -1.98 13.42 -19.37
CA SER A 8 -2.67 14.32 -18.44
C SER A 8 -1.95 14.39 -17.08
N PRO A 9 -1.85 15.59 -16.46
CA PRO A 9 -1.21 15.75 -15.15
C PRO A 9 -1.78 14.83 -14.08
N ALA A 10 -3.10 14.63 -14.06
CA ALA A 10 -3.77 13.72 -13.13
C ALA A 10 -3.32 12.25 -13.31
N LYS A 11 -3.04 11.83 -14.55
CA LYS A 11 -2.58 10.46 -14.86
C LYS A 11 -1.14 10.25 -14.42
N GLN A 12 -0.29 11.25 -14.62
CA GLN A 12 1.09 11.23 -14.12
C GLN A 12 1.09 11.21 -12.58
N PHE A 13 0.26 12.04 -11.94
CA PHE A 13 0.11 12.08 -10.50
C PHE A 13 -0.37 10.73 -9.93
N LEU A 14 -1.41 10.13 -10.50
CA LEU A 14 -1.87 8.79 -10.08
C LEU A 14 -0.74 7.75 -10.18
N ALA A 15 0.00 7.74 -11.30
CA ALA A 15 1.13 6.82 -11.48
C ALA A 15 2.23 7.03 -10.44
N GLN A 16 2.52 8.28 -10.06
CA GLN A 16 3.50 8.60 -9.03
C GLN A 16 3.03 8.15 -7.64
N VAL A 17 1.77 8.39 -7.29
CA VAL A 17 1.20 7.96 -6.01
C VAL A 17 1.22 6.43 -5.90
N ILE A 18 0.83 5.69 -6.95
CA ILE A 18 0.87 4.22 -6.95
C ILE A 18 2.31 3.71 -6.79
N ARG A 19 3.30 4.36 -7.42
CA ARG A 19 4.72 3.99 -7.26
C ARG A 19 5.26 4.30 -5.88
N ALA A 20 4.83 5.39 -5.26
CA ALA A 20 5.19 5.74 -3.90
C ALA A 20 4.61 4.72 -2.90
N ASP A 21 3.36 4.31 -3.09
CA ASP A 21 2.71 3.23 -2.34
C ASP A 21 3.46 1.89 -2.53
N ALA A 22 3.81 1.55 -3.77
CA ALA A 22 4.63 0.37 -4.07
C ALA A 22 6.00 0.40 -3.36
N LEU A 23 6.65 1.56 -3.30
CA LEU A 23 7.92 1.72 -2.58
C LEU A 23 7.74 1.57 -1.07
N TYR A 24 6.63 2.08 -0.53
CA TYR A 24 6.27 1.92 0.88
C TYR A 24 6.07 0.44 1.22
N CYS A 25 5.30 -0.30 0.39
CA CYS A 25 5.15 -1.74 0.51
C CYS A 25 6.49 -2.48 0.37
N ALA A 26 7.35 -2.08 -0.57
CA ALA A 26 8.66 -2.70 -0.75
C ALA A 26 9.55 -2.51 0.49
N ALA A 27 9.61 -1.28 1.03
CA ALA A 27 10.38 -0.96 2.22
C ALA A 27 9.86 -1.74 3.44
N GLY A 28 8.54 -1.76 3.63
CA GLY A 28 7.89 -2.52 4.69
C GLY A 28 8.13 -4.03 4.55
N GLY A 29 8.05 -4.55 3.33
CA GLY A 29 8.27 -5.97 3.03
C GLY A 29 9.71 -6.41 3.26
N VAL A 30 10.69 -5.66 2.75
CA VAL A 30 12.12 -5.92 3.03
C VAL A 30 12.39 -5.81 4.52
N GLY A 31 11.88 -4.77 5.18
CA GLY A 31 12.02 -4.60 6.63
C GLY A 31 11.46 -5.78 7.41
N ALA A 32 10.26 -6.27 7.05
CA ALA A 32 9.63 -7.42 7.65
C ALA A 32 10.46 -8.71 7.45
N LEU A 33 11.06 -8.92 6.27
CA LEU A 33 11.89 -10.10 6.01
C LEU A 33 13.24 -10.05 6.74
N VAL A 34 13.92 -8.91 6.71
CA VAL A 34 15.26 -8.75 7.30
C VAL A 34 15.19 -8.66 8.83
N LEU A 35 14.17 -7.99 9.35
CA LEU A 35 14.02 -7.71 10.78
C LEU A 35 12.90 -8.55 11.41
N ALA A 36 12.54 -9.69 10.81
CA ALA A 36 11.44 -10.53 11.27
C ALA A 36 11.53 -10.88 12.76
N GLY A 37 12.72 -11.28 13.23
CA GLY A 37 12.96 -11.63 14.64
C GLY A 37 12.73 -10.46 15.60
N PRO A 38 13.43 -9.33 15.43
CA PRO A 38 13.17 -8.11 16.21
C PRO A 38 11.71 -7.63 16.16
N ILE A 39 11.11 -7.55 14.97
CA ILE A 39 9.71 -7.11 14.79
C ILE A 39 8.77 -8.05 15.52
N SER A 40 8.91 -9.37 15.36
CA SER A 40 8.02 -10.34 16.02
C SER A 40 8.09 -10.25 17.54
N ARG A 41 9.30 -10.09 18.09
CA ARG A 41 9.47 -9.87 19.54
C ARG A 41 8.83 -8.57 20.01
N TRP A 42 8.97 -7.50 19.23
CA TRP A 42 8.39 -6.21 19.56
C TRP A 42 6.86 -6.21 19.46
N LEU A 43 6.30 -7.01 18.55
CA LEU A 43 4.87 -7.26 18.41
C LEU A 43 4.30 -8.19 19.50
N GLY A 44 5.14 -8.91 20.26
CA GLY A 44 4.71 -9.92 21.23
C GLY A 44 4.36 -11.29 20.63
N LEU A 45 4.76 -11.56 19.39
CA LEU A 45 4.37 -12.77 18.68
C LEU A 45 5.28 -13.96 18.99
N ALA A 46 4.66 -15.14 19.15
CA ALA A 46 5.35 -16.41 19.28
C ALA A 46 5.84 -16.88 17.89
N GLY A 47 6.98 -16.36 17.45
CA GLY A 47 7.67 -16.75 16.22
C GLY A 47 7.59 -15.73 15.08
N THR A 48 8.35 -15.99 14.00
CA THR A 48 8.54 -15.04 12.89
C THR A 48 7.67 -15.30 11.67
N GLY A 49 6.91 -16.41 11.65
CA GLY A 49 6.17 -16.85 10.48
C GLY A 49 5.19 -15.80 9.93
N TYR A 50 4.42 -15.15 10.80
CA TYR A 50 3.48 -14.10 10.39
C TYR A 50 4.19 -12.90 9.76
N VAL A 51 5.28 -12.43 10.37
CA VAL A 51 6.03 -11.26 9.87
C VAL A 51 6.74 -11.59 8.55
N LEU A 52 7.29 -12.81 8.42
CA LEU A 52 7.88 -13.26 7.16
C LEU A 52 6.84 -13.37 6.04
N GLY A 53 5.69 -13.99 6.33
CA GLY A 53 4.59 -14.11 5.37
C GLY A 53 4.07 -12.75 4.91
N LEU A 54 3.89 -11.82 5.86
CA LEU A 54 3.53 -10.43 5.56
C LEU A 54 4.56 -9.76 4.65
N GLY A 55 5.84 -9.96 4.95
CA GLY A 55 6.94 -9.43 4.15
C GLY A 55 6.89 -9.91 2.69
N VAL A 56 6.67 -11.21 2.47
CA VAL A 56 6.52 -11.77 1.12
C VAL A 56 5.31 -11.17 0.39
N VAL A 57 4.14 -11.10 1.03
CA VAL A 57 2.93 -10.54 0.42
C VAL A 57 3.13 -9.08 0.03
N LEU A 58 3.75 -8.27 0.89
CA LEU A 58 4.06 -6.87 0.60
C LEU A 58 5.01 -6.70 -0.59
N LEU A 59 6.03 -7.56 -0.70
CA LEU A 59 6.95 -7.52 -1.84
C LEU A 59 6.27 -7.93 -3.14
N LEU A 60 5.40 -8.93 -3.12
CA LEU A 60 4.61 -9.34 -4.29
C LEU A 60 3.70 -8.22 -4.75
N TYR A 61 2.97 -7.58 -3.83
CA TYR A 61 2.10 -6.45 -4.14
C TYR A 61 2.90 -5.25 -4.68
N ALA A 62 4.04 -4.91 -4.06
CA ALA A 62 4.92 -3.87 -4.57
C ALA A 62 5.41 -4.16 -6.00
N ALA A 63 5.83 -5.39 -6.27
CA ALA A 63 6.30 -5.80 -7.60
C ALA A 63 5.18 -5.69 -8.64
N GLU A 64 3.95 -6.10 -8.30
CA GLU A 64 2.77 -5.97 -9.16
C GLU A 64 2.48 -4.49 -9.47
N LEU A 65 2.47 -3.60 -8.47
CA LEU A 65 2.24 -2.17 -8.68
C LEU A 65 3.32 -1.51 -9.54
N PHE A 66 4.60 -1.84 -9.32
CA PHE A 66 5.68 -1.35 -10.18
C PHE A 66 5.54 -1.84 -11.61
N TRP A 67 5.14 -3.10 -11.81
CA TRP A 67 4.90 -3.66 -13.14
C TRP A 67 3.74 -2.94 -13.86
N LEU A 68 2.60 -2.80 -13.18
CA LEU A 68 1.39 -2.17 -13.74
C LEU A 68 1.58 -0.68 -14.06
N THR A 69 2.48 -0.01 -13.34
CA THR A 69 2.78 1.42 -13.59
C THR A 69 3.96 1.65 -14.53
N ARG A 70 4.70 0.61 -14.94
CA ARG A 70 5.94 0.73 -15.75
C ARG A 70 5.68 1.34 -17.13
N ALA A 71 4.52 1.10 -17.73
CA ALA A 71 4.15 1.63 -19.05
C ALA A 71 3.61 3.08 -19.00
N GLY A 72 3.59 3.75 -17.84
CA GLY A 72 3.02 5.11 -17.70
C GLY A 72 1.50 5.18 -17.87
N GLN A 73 0.83 4.02 -17.86
CA GLN A 73 -0.60 3.89 -18.10
C GLN A 73 -1.34 3.63 -16.80
N ALA A 74 -1.32 4.60 -15.88
CA ALA A 74 -2.26 4.56 -14.77
C ALA A 74 -3.68 4.75 -15.33
N SER A 75 -4.51 3.70 -15.27
CA SER A 75 -5.90 3.74 -15.69
C SER A 75 -6.79 4.05 -14.48
N THR A 76 -7.98 4.58 -14.74
CA THR A 76 -9.00 4.77 -13.68
C THR A 76 -9.34 3.45 -12.98
N ALA A 77 -9.34 2.34 -13.73
CA ALA A 77 -9.57 1.01 -13.16
C ALA A 77 -8.45 0.59 -12.19
N LEU A 78 -7.19 0.81 -12.57
CA LEU A 78 -6.05 0.54 -11.68
C LEU A 78 -6.11 1.40 -10.42
N GLY A 79 -6.42 2.70 -10.56
CA GLY A 79 -6.54 3.60 -9.40
C GLY A 79 -7.62 3.18 -8.41
N TRP A 80 -8.80 2.73 -8.88
CA TRP A 80 -9.82 2.18 -7.98
C TRP A 80 -9.43 0.84 -7.37
N ALA A 81 -8.73 -0.02 -8.11
CA ALA A 81 -8.24 -1.28 -7.58
C ALA A 81 -7.27 -1.06 -6.40
N THR A 82 -6.33 -0.12 -6.52
CA THR A 82 -5.40 0.20 -5.43
C THR A 82 -6.11 0.85 -4.24
N VAL A 83 -7.12 1.69 -4.48
CA VAL A 83 -7.96 2.24 -3.40
C VAL A 83 -8.64 1.12 -2.62
N VAL A 84 -9.28 0.16 -3.30
CA VAL A 84 -9.95 -0.96 -2.64
C VAL A 84 -8.97 -1.80 -1.84
N MET A 85 -7.80 -2.12 -2.38
CA MET A 85 -6.77 -2.88 -1.65
C MET A 85 -6.29 -2.14 -0.40
N ASN A 86 -6.07 -0.82 -0.50
CA ASN A 86 -5.68 0.00 0.65
C ASN A 86 -6.80 0.09 1.71
N MET A 87 -8.07 0.16 1.29
CA MET A 87 -9.21 0.09 2.22
C MET A 87 -9.29 -1.27 2.92
N LEU A 88 -9.14 -2.39 2.19
CA LEU A 88 -9.13 -3.73 2.79
C LEU A 88 -8.00 -3.88 3.83
N TRP A 89 -6.84 -3.28 3.57
CA TRP A 89 -5.74 -3.26 4.54
C TRP A 89 -6.08 -2.47 5.81
N ILE A 90 -6.71 -1.30 5.66
CA ILE A 90 -7.15 -0.46 6.77
C ILE A 90 -8.22 -1.19 7.59
N ASP A 91 -9.19 -1.80 6.94
CA ASP A 91 -10.23 -2.60 7.60
C ASP A 91 -9.61 -3.77 8.36
N GLY A 92 -8.66 -4.49 7.75
CA GLY A 92 -7.89 -5.54 8.42
C GLY A 92 -7.11 -5.02 9.63
N THR A 93 -6.51 -3.83 9.52
CA THR A 93 -5.82 -3.16 10.63
C THR A 93 -6.79 -2.84 11.77
N ILE A 94 -7.95 -2.28 11.47
CA ILE A 94 -8.99 -1.95 12.47
C ILE A 94 -9.48 -3.24 13.15
N LEU A 95 -9.76 -4.28 12.37
CA LEU A 95 -10.17 -5.58 12.91
C LEU A 95 -9.11 -6.15 13.85
N LEU A 96 -7.82 -6.12 13.49
CA LEU A 96 -6.74 -6.59 14.36
C LEU A 96 -6.54 -5.73 15.62
N LEU A 97 -6.97 -4.47 15.62
CA LEU A 97 -6.89 -3.61 16.79
C LEU A 97 -8.07 -3.84 17.75
N LEU A 98 -9.27 -4.01 17.18
CA LEU A 98 -10.52 -4.23 17.92
C LEU A 98 -10.70 -5.68 18.38
N THR A 99 -10.08 -6.62 17.67
CA THR A 99 -10.09 -8.03 18.01
C THR A 99 -8.70 -8.42 18.52
N ASP A 100 -8.62 -9.13 19.64
CA ASP A 100 -7.36 -9.72 20.11
C ASP A 100 -7.03 -11.01 19.32
N TRP A 101 -7.33 -11.04 18.01
CA TRP A 101 -7.05 -12.17 17.13
C TRP A 101 -5.54 -12.44 17.07
N LEU A 102 -4.73 -11.38 17.02
CA LEU A 102 -3.31 -11.48 17.28
C LEU A 102 -3.03 -10.89 18.68
N PRO A 103 -2.28 -11.59 19.55
CA PRO A 103 -1.94 -11.10 20.88
C PRO A 103 -0.86 -10.01 20.78
N LEU A 104 -1.26 -8.83 20.28
CA LEU A 104 -0.36 -7.70 20.07
C LEU A 104 -0.08 -6.98 21.39
N GLU A 105 1.21 -6.82 21.69
CA GLU A 105 1.66 -5.90 22.73
C GLU A 105 1.28 -4.44 22.39
N PRO A 106 1.18 -3.52 23.37
CA PRO A 106 0.81 -2.12 23.13
C PRO A 106 1.71 -1.44 22.09
N ALA A 107 3.01 -1.75 22.07
CA ALA A 107 3.93 -1.22 21.08
C ALA A 107 3.61 -1.72 19.66
N GLY A 108 3.19 -2.98 19.52
CA GLY A 108 2.77 -3.54 18.25
C GLY A 108 1.47 -2.93 17.72
N ARG A 109 0.53 -2.60 18.61
CA ARG A 109 -0.68 -1.83 18.25
C ARG A 109 -0.32 -0.45 17.68
N TRP A 110 0.62 0.27 18.30
CA TRP A 110 1.09 1.56 17.78
C TRP A 110 1.76 1.45 16.42
N LEU A 111 2.61 0.43 16.23
CA LEU A 111 3.23 0.17 14.93
C LEU A 111 2.15 -0.08 13.86
N LEU A 112 1.16 -0.91 14.16
CA LEU A 112 0.08 -1.22 13.25
C LEU A 112 -0.75 0.03 12.89
N ILE A 113 -1.03 0.91 13.86
CA ILE A 113 -1.69 2.20 13.63
C ILE A 113 -0.86 3.10 12.71
N LEU A 114 0.45 3.23 12.97
CA LEU A 114 1.34 4.06 12.16
C LEU A 114 1.42 3.57 10.71
N VAL A 115 1.53 2.26 10.51
CA VAL A 115 1.52 1.66 9.17
C VAL A 115 0.17 1.85 8.48
N GLY A 116 -0.94 1.60 9.20
CA GLY A 116 -2.29 1.82 8.70
C GLY A 116 -2.55 3.28 8.30
N ALA A 117 -2.02 4.25 9.05
CA ALA A 117 -2.11 5.67 8.71
C ALA A 117 -1.36 6.00 7.41
N GLY A 118 -0.17 5.41 7.20
CA GLY A 118 0.58 5.55 5.94
C GLY A 118 -0.23 5.03 4.75
N VAL A 119 -0.80 3.83 4.89
CA VAL A 119 -1.66 3.21 3.87
C VAL A 119 -2.91 4.05 3.60
N ALA A 120 -3.53 4.63 4.63
CA ALA A 120 -4.69 5.51 4.50
C ALA A 120 -4.36 6.78 3.70
N ILE A 121 -3.19 7.38 3.92
CA ILE A 121 -2.74 8.55 3.13
C ILE A 121 -2.62 8.18 1.65
N PHE A 122 -2.02 7.03 1.32
CA PHE A 122 -1.92 6.57 -0.07
C PHE A 122 -3.29 6.27 -0.68
N GLY A 123 -4.17 5.57 0.04
CA GLY A 123 -5.53 5.28 -0.40
C GLY A 123 -6.32 6.56 -0.71
N LEU A 124 -6.24 7.58 0.15
CA LEU A 124 -6.88 8.88 -0.09
C LEU A 124 -6.30 9.60 -1.30
N ALA A 125 -4.96 9.61 -1.45
CA ALA A 125 -4.30 10.24 -2.59
C ALA A 125 -4.66 9.55 -3.92
N GLN A 126 -4.74 8.22 -3.94
CA GLN A 126 -5.18 7.44 -5.10
C GLN A 126 -6.65 7.70 -5.42
N ALA A 127 -7.54 7.76 -4.42
CA ALA A 127 -8.95 8.05 -4.61
C ALA A 127 -9.15 9.45 -5.22
N TYR A 128 -8.44 10.45 -4.70
CA TYR A 128 -8.48 11.82 -5.22
C TYR A 128 -7.99 11.91 -6.68
N ALA A 129 -6.83 11.31 -6.99
CA ALA A 129 -6.28 11.31 -8.34
C ALA A 129 -7.19 10.58 -9.34
N THR A 130 -7.77 9.46 -8.92
CA THR A 130 -8.69 8.66 -9.73
C THR A 130 -10.01 9.39 -9.99
N TRP A 131 -10.52 10.11 -8.99
CA TRP A 131 -11.71 10.92 -9.12
C TRP A 131 -11.53 12.05 -10.15
N GLN A 132 -10.39 12.74 -10.13
CA GLN A 132 -10.06 13.76 -11.13
C GLN A 132 -10.01 13.19 -12.54
N LEU A 133 -9.32 12.06 -12.73
CA LEU A 133 -9.21 11.40 -14.04
C LEU A 133 -10.56 11.02 -14.64
N ARG A 134 -11.52 10.64 -13.79
CA ARG A 134 -12.89 10.33 -14.24
C ARG A 134 -13.62 11.58 -14.73
N GLY A 135 -13.36 12.74 -14.11
CA GLY A 135 -13.90 14.03 -14.53
C GLY A 135 -13.40 14.47 -15.91
N GLU A 136 -12.13 14.22 -16.22
CA GLU A 136 -11.52 14.53 -17.52
C GLU A 136 -12.06 13.67 -18.68
N SER A 137 -12.68 12.52 -18.38
CA SER A 137 -13.19 11.57 -19.38
C SER A 137 -14.65 11.79 -19.81
N ARG A 138 -15.32 12.81 -19.25
CA ARG A 138 -16.70 13.20 -19.55
C ARG A 138 -16.73 14.45 -20.40
#